data_AF-A0A2E4WJF1-F1
#
_entry.id   AF-A0A2E4WJF1-F1
#
_cell.length_a   1.000
_cell.length_b   1.000
_cell.length_c   1.000
_cell.angle_alpha   90.00
_cell.angle_beta   90.00
_cell.angle_gamma   90.00
#
_symmetry.space_group_name_H-M   'P 1'
#
loop_
_entity.id
_entity.type
_entity.pdbx_description
1 polymer ?
#
loop_
_entity_poly.entity_id
_entity_poly.type
_entity_poly.pdbx_seq_one_letter_code
_entity_poly.pdbx_strand_id
1 'polypeptide(L)'
;MALLSITFISVLMSQDSVKVKSPKQAVKYSIIPGGGQLYNEKPIKAILILGSELWMIYQFQINKNSFTNWNYSFSKSKEYYRDNRNKYAWYTFFVYIYNLVDALVDSHLSTYNDLNIETSNHTTNKKGKDSE
;
A
#
# COMPACT_ATOMS: atom_id res chain seq x y z
N MET A 1 21.80 -17.64 9.58
CA MET A 1 20.58 -17.16 8.91
C MET A 1 20.18 -15.71 9.25
N ALA A 2 20.54 -15.16 10.41
CA ALA A 2 20.20 -13.76 10.76
C ALA A 2 21.01 -12.67 9.99
N LEU A 3 22.26 -12.96 9.60
CA LEU A 3 23.07 -12.00 8.83
C LEU A 3 22.55 -11.77 7.40
N LEU A 4 22.00 -12.81 6.77
CA LEU A 4 21.43 -12.76 5.42
C LEU A 4 20.14 -11.93 5.35
N SER A 5 19.37 -11.89 6.46
CA SER A 5 18.19 -11.03 6.58
C SER A 5 18.54 -9.55 6.78
N ILE A 6 19.64 -9.24 7.47
CA ILE A 6 20.06 -7.86 7.70
C ILE A 6 20.57 -7.22 6.41
N THR A 7 21.36 -7.96 5.60
CA THR A 7 21.83 -7.45 4.31
C THR A 7 20.71 -7.24 3.29
N PHE A 8 19.65 -8.06 3.33
CA PHE A 8 18.46 -7.88 2.49
C PHE A 8 17.69 -6.60 2.86
N ILE A 9 17.59 -6.28 4.16
CA ILE A 9 16.98 -5.03 4.64
C ILE A 9 17.81 -3.82 4.18
N SER A 10 19.15 -3.88 4.25
CA SER A 10 20.01 -2.76 3.82
C SER A 10 19.89 -2.45 2.32
N VAL A 11 19.79 -3.48 1.47
CA VAL A 11 19.60 -3.30 0.02
C VAL A 11 18.26 -2.64 -0.31
N LEU A 12 17.23 -2.85 0.53
CA LEU A 12 15.93 -2.18 0.39
C LEU A 12 15.96 -0.71 0.84
N MET A 13 16.94 -0.30 1.66
CA MET A 13 17.04 1.08 2.20
C MET A 13 17.94 2.01 1.38
N SER A 14 18.70 1.50 0.42
CA SER A 14 19.53 2.32 -0.47
C SER A 14 18.72 2.84 -1.67
N GLN A 15 18.04 3.97 -1.52
CA GLN A 15 17.52 4.72 -2.67
C GLN A 15 17.84 6.21 -2.49
N ASP A 16 19.07 6.57 -2.84
CA ASP A 16 19.57 7.94 -2.82
C ASP A 16 19.49 8.52 -4.24
N SER A 17 18.32 9.06 -4.58
CA SER A 17 18.09 9.96 -5.72
C SER A 17 16.71 10.59 -5.54
N VAL A 18 16.61 11.93 -5.49
CA VAL A 18 15.34 12.65 -5.43
C VAL A 18 14.60 12.42 -6.75
N LYS A 19 13.85 11.32 -6.82
CA LYS A 19 13.09 10.94 -7.99
C LYS A 19 11.67 11.44 -7.82
N VAL A 20 11.33 12.48 -8.58
CA VAL A 20 9.96 13.03 -8.59
C VAL A 20 8.96 11.92 -8.92
N LYS A 21 8.11 11.57 -7.96
CA LYS A 21 7.15 10.47 -8.07
C LYS A 21 5.92 10.93 -8.85
N SER A 22 5.56 10.19 -9.90
CA SER A 22 4.39 10.50 -10.72
C SER A 22 3.13 9.84 -10.16
N PRO A 23 2.05 10.61 -9.92
CA PRO A 23 0.80 10.04 -9.44
C PRO A 23 0.17 9.00 -10.35
N LYS A 24 0.33 9.16 -11.67
CA LYS A 24 -0.15 8.17 -12.66
C LYS A 24 0.58 6.83 -12.52
N GLN A 25 1.85 6.85 -12.14
CA GLN A 25 2.64 5.63 -11.92
C GLN A 25 2.22 4.95 -10.61
N ALA A 26 2.01 5.71 -9.53
CA ALA A 26 1.52 5.16 -8.26
C ALA A 26 0.22 4.36 -8.43
N VAL A 27 -0.73 4.90 -9.18
CA VAL A 27 -2.00 4.21 -9.51
C VAL A 27 -1.76 2.93 -10.31
N LYS A 28 -0.87 2.96 -11.31
CA LYS A 28 -0.54 1.78 -12.12
C LYS A 28 0.08 0.67 -11.27
N TYR A 29 0.96 1.00 -10.34
CA TYR A 29 1.55 0.03 -9.42
C TYR A 29 0.54 -0.48 -8.37
N SER A 30 -0.42 0.34 -7.95
CA SER A 30 -1.50 -0.04 -7.03
C SER A 30 -2.54 -1.01 -7.59
N ILE A 31 -2.47 -1.37 -8.88
CA ILE A 31 -3.29 -2.47 -9.42
C ILE A 31 -3.01 -3.76 -8.63
N ILE A 32 -1.75 -3.95 -8.22
CA ILE A 32 -1.37 -4.98 -7.28
C ILE A 32 -1.53 -4.40 -5.86
N PRO A 33 -2.28 -5.08 -4.97
CA PRO A 33 -2.29 -4.82 -3.53
C PRO A 33 -0.95 -4.36 -2.95
N GLY A 34 -0.93 -3.17 -2.34
CA GLY A 34 0.27 -2.56 -1.75
C GLY A 34 1.34 -2.03 -2.74
N GLY A 35 1.18 -2.20 -4.06
CA GLY A 35 2.20 -1.82 -5.05
C GLY A 35 2.46 -0.31 -5.14
N GLY A 36 1.43 0.54 -5.06
CA GLY A 36 1.63 2.00 -5.01
C GLY A 36 2.32 2.47 -3.73
N GLN A 37 2.18 1.73 -2.63
CA GLN A 37 2.90 2.04 -1.38
C GLN A 37 4.38 1.72 -1.51
N LEU A 38 4.74 0.63 -2.20
CA LEU A 38 6.14 0.34 -2.55
C LEU A 38 6.72 1.44 -3.46
N TYR A 39 5.95 1.88 -4.46
CA TYR A 39 6.34 3.00 -5.32
C TYR A 39 6.56 4.30 -4.52
N ASN A 40 5.71 4.54 -3.52
CA ASN A 40 5.85 5.67 -2.61
C ASN A 40 6.90 5.47 -1.50
N GLU A 41 7.71 4.40 -1.55
CA GLU A 41 8.75 4.05 -0.56
C GLU A 41 8.20 3.87 0.87
N LYS A 42 6.97 3.35 0.98
CA LYS A 42 6.31 3.05 2.26
C LYS A 42 6.13 1.53 2.43
N PRO A 43 7.21 0.76 2.65
CA PRO A 43 7.15 -0.71 2.69
C PRO A 43 6.29 -1.26 3.82
N ILE A 44 6.25 -0.59 4.97
CA ILE A 44 5.41 -1.00 6.12
C ILE A 44 3.92 -0.91 5.74
N LYS A 45 3.50 0.20 5.09
CA LYS A 45 2.14 0.34 4.57
C LYS A 45 1.84 -0.74 3.52
N ALA A 46 2.77 -0.99 2.61
CA ALA A 46 2.61 -2.03 1.58
C ALA A 46 2.35 -3.42 2.18
N ILE A 47 3.15 -3.82 3.16
CA ILE A 47 3.01 -5.10 3.86
C ILE A 47 1.67 -5.18 4.59
N LEU A 48 1.29 -4.11 5.29
CA LEU A 48 0.02 -4.06 6.02
C LEU A 48 -1.18 -4.22 5.09
N ILE A 49 -1.18 -3.48 3.97
CA ILE A 49 -2.27 -3.53 2.97
C ILE A 49 -2.33 -4.91 2.34
N LEU A 50 -1.22 -5.42 1.82
CA LEU A 50 -1.16 -6.74 1.19
C LEU A 50 -1.59 -7.85 2.16
N GLY A 51 -1.09 -7.82 3.40
CA GLY A 51 -1.46 -8.79 4.42
C GLY A 51 -2.95 -8.73 4.77
N SER A 52 -3.51 -7.53 4.88
CA SER A 52 -4.94 -7.34 5.14
C SER A 52 -5.81 -7.85 3.98
N GLU A 53 -5.46 -7.52 2.74
CA GLU A 53 -6.20 -7.95 1.55
C GLU A 53 -6.15 -9.47 1.37
N LEU A 54 -4.97 -10.09 1.54
CA LEU A 54 -4.82 -11.54 1.51
C LEU A 54 -5.68 -12.22 2.57
N TRP A 55 -5.70 -11.69 3.80
CA TRP A 55 -6.52 -12.23 4.87
C TRP A 55 -8.02 -12.09 4.58
N MET A 56 -8.48 -10.96 4.06
CA MET A 56 -9.89 -10.76 3.70
C MET A 56 -10.33 -11.67 2.55
N ILE A 57 -9.49 -11.83 1.51
CA ILE A 57 -9.75 -12.75 0.41
C ILE A 57 -9.80 -14.20 0.92
N TYR A 58 -8.89 -14.58 1.80
CA TYR A 58 -8.90 -15.91 2.43
C TYR A 58 -10.20 -16.15 3.20
N GLN A 59 -10.64 -15.19 4.00
CA GLN A 59 -11.91 -15.26 4.71
C GLN A 59 -13.12 -15.33 3.77
N PHE A 60 -13.12 -14.54 2.69
CA PHE A 60 -14.13 -14.64 1.65
C PHE A 60 -14.19 -16.06 1.07
N GLN A 61 -13.04 -16.65 0.74
CA GLN A 61 -12.98 -18.00 0.16
C GLN A 61 -13.49 -19.07 1.11
N ILE A 62 -13.10 -19.04 2.39
CA ILE A 62 -13.62 -19.98 3.40
C ILE A 62 -15.13 -19.86 3.50
N ASN A 63 -15.66 -18.65 3.70
CA ASN A 63 -17.08 -18.45 3.87
C ASN A 63 -17.87 -18.79 2.59
N LYS A 64 -17.31 -18.53 1.41
CA LYS A 64 -17.88 -18.99 0.13
C LYS A 64 -17.95 -20.51 0.07
N ASN A 65 -16.85 -21.20 0.39
CA ASN A 65 -16.79 -22.66 0.35
C ASN A 65 -17.75 -23.30 1.36
N SER A 66 -17.80 -22.78 2.58
CA SER A 66 -18.74 -23.23 3.61
C SER A 66 -20.20 -22.95 3.24
N PHE A 67 -20.49 -21.83 2.56
CA PHE A 67 -21.83 -21.53 2.05
C PHE A 67 -22.27 -22.49 0.93
N THR A 68 -21.38 -22.77 -0.02
CA THR A 68 -21.67 -23.65 -1.16
C THR A 68 -21.84 -25.10 -0.72
N ASN A 69 -20.97 -25.59 0.16
CA ASN A 69 -20.97 -26.97 0.64
C ASN A 69 -21.73 -27.13 1.97
N TRP A 70 -22.60 -26.17 2.30
CA TRP A 70 -23.30 -26.17 3.57
C TRP A 70 -24.20 -27.41 3.71
N ASN A 71 -24.16 -28.02 4.88
CA ASN A 71 -25.02 -29.12 5.28
C ASN A 71 -25.38 -29.01 6.78
N TYR A 72 -26.28 -29.88 7.25
CA TYR A 72 -26.78 -29.82 8.64
C TYR A 72 -25.73 -30.18 9.71
N SER A 73 -24.56 -30.69 9.33
CA SER A 73 -23.45 -31.00 10.25
C SER A 73 -22.64 -29.77 10.68
N PHE A 74 -22.83 -28.61 10.03
CA PHE A 74 -22.14 -27.38 10.39
C PHE A 74 -22.74 -26.73 11.65
N SER A 75 -21.88 -26.20 12.51
CA SER A 75 -22.30 -25.51 13.75
C SER A 75 -22.91 -24.12 13.54
N LYS A 76 -22.84 -23.58 12.32
CA LYS A 76 -23.35 -22.25 11.95
C LYS A 76 -24.36 -22.38 10.82
N SER A 77 -25.33 -21.46 10.79
CA SER A 77 -26.36 -21.41 9.76
C SER A 77 -25.77 -21.10 8.38
N LYS A 78 -26.50 -21.44 7.32
CA LYS A 78 -26.11 -21.11 5.96
C LYS A 78 -26.03 -19.61 5.75
N GLU A 79 -26.93 -18.85 6.37
CA GLU A 79 -27.01 -17.39 6.36
C GLU A 79 -25.74 -16.77 6.96
N TYR A 80 -25.22 -17.34 8.05
CA TYR A 80 -23.96 -16.87 8.64
C TYR A 80 -22.82 -16.87 7.62
N TYR A 81 -22.64 -17.96 6.85
CA TYR A 81 -21.59 -18.03 5.83
C TYR A 81 -21.86 -17.12 4.63
N ARG A 82 -23.12 -16.96 4.24
CA ARG A 82 -23.53 -16.01 3.19
C ARG A 82 -23.18 -14.57 3.56
N ASP A 83 -23.54 -14.17 4.77
CA ASP A 83 -23.41 -12.80 5.23
C ASP A 83 -21.94 -12.47 5.48
N ASN A 84 -21.16 -13.41 6.02
CA ASN A 84 -19.70 -13.24 6.16
C ASN A 84 -18.99 -13.18 4.80
N ARG A 85 -19.35 -14.03 3.83
CA ARG A 85 -18.80 -13.94 2.47
C ARG A 85 -19.07 -12.55 1.89
N ASN A 86 -20.29 -12.03 1.99
CA ASN A 86 -20.62 -10.70 1.50
C ASN A 86 -19.87 -9.60 2.25
N LYS A 87 -19.75 -9.70 3.58
CA LYS A 87 -18.97 -8.79 4.42
C LYS A 87 -17.52 -8.69 3.95
N TYR A 88 -16.85 -9.83 3.77
CA TYR A 88 -15.45 -9.83 3.32
C TYR A 88 -15.28 -9.38 1.87
N ALA A 89 -16.25 -9.65 0.98
CA ALA A 89 -16.25 -9.09 -0.37
C ALA A 89 -16.28 -7.55 -0.34
N TRP A 90 -17.15 -6.96 0.47
CA TRP A 90 -17.24 -5.52 0.64
C TRP A 90 -15.98 -4.94 1.28
N TYR A 91 -15.44 -5.60 2.31
CA TYR A 91 -14.20 -5.14 2.95
C TYR A 91 -13.03 -5.13 1.97
N THR A 92 -12.84 -6.20 1.19
CA THR A 92 -11.82 -6.24 0.14
C THR A 92 -12.03 -5.12 -0.87
N PHE A 93 -13.26 -4.90 -1.33
CA PHE A 93 -13.56 -3.83 -2.29
C PHE A 93 -13.20 -2.43 -1.75
N PHE A 94 -13.63 -2.09 -0.52
CA PHE A 94 -13.35 -0.78 0.05
C PHE A 94 -11.88 -0.59 0.39
N VAL A 95 -11.19 -1.62 0.90
CA VAL A 95 -9.76 -1.56 1.21
C VAL A 95 -8.93 -1.41 -0.07
N TYR A 96 -9.31 -2.08 -1.15
CA TYR A 96 -8.67 -1.94 -2.45
C TYR A 96 -8.74 -0.48 -2.96
N ILE A 97 -9.93 0.13 -2.92
CA ILE A 97 -10.12 1.53 -3.31
C ILE A 97 -9.37 2.48 -2.37
N TYR A 98 -9.42 2.23 -1.06
CA TYR A 98 -8.69 3.03 -0.07
C TYR A 98 -7.17 3.01 -0.33
N ASN A 99 -6.59 1.83 -0.58
CA ASN A 99 -5.18 1.70 -0.93
C ASN A 99 -4.81 2.51 -2.18
N LEU A 100 -5.67 2.48 -3.20
CA LEU A 100 -5.47 3.24 -4.43
C LEU A 100 -5.44 4.75 -4.17
N VAL A 101 -6.40 5.25 -3.39
CA VAL A 101 -6.52 6.68 -3.04
C VAL A 101 -5.37 7.12 -2.14
N ASP A 102 -5.00 6.33 -1.11
CA ASP A 102 -3.88 6.65 -0.22
C ASP A 102 -2.56 6.76 -1.01
N ALA A 103 -2.31 5.82 -1.93
CA ALA A 103 -1.12 5.87 -2.79
C ALA A 103 -1.14 7.06 -3.76
N LEU A 104 -2.31 7.41 -4.30
CA LEU A 104 -2.48 8.57 -5.18
C LEU A 104 -2.20 9.88 -4.44
N VAL A 105 -2.75 10.04 -3.24
CA VAL A 105 -2.54 11.23 -2.41
C VAL A 105 -1.08 11.35 -2.00
N ASP A 106 -0.47 10.24 -1.56
CA ASP A 106 0.94 10.21 -1.15
C ASP A 106 1.90 10.64 -2.27
N SER A 107 1.64 10.21 -3.50
CA SER A 107 2.44 10.61 -4.68
C SER A 107 2.25 12.07 -5.11
N HIS A 108 1.07 12.65 -4.89
CA HIS A 108 0.86 14.08 -5.12
C HIS A 108 1.60 14.92 -4.08
N LEU A 109 1.55 14.50 -2.81
CA LEU A 109 2.18 15.24 -1.73
C LEU A 109 3.71 15.21 -1.80
N SER A 110 4.32 14.08 -2.20
CA SER A 110 5.78 14.00 -2.36
C SER A 110 6.31 14.99 -3.39
N THR A 111 5.58 15.16 -4.51
CA THR A 111 5.94 16.13 -5.56
C THR A 111 5.97 17.57 -5.02
N TYR A 112 5.00 17.95 -4.19
CA TYR A 112 4.96 19.30 -3.60
C TYR A 112 6.12 19.53 -2.63
N ASN A 113 6.46 18.55 -1.80
CA ASN A 113 7.54 18.68 -0.82
C ASN A 113 8.91 18.84 -1.51
N ASP A 114 9.18 18.07 -2.55
CA ASP A 114 10.45 18.11 -3.29
C ASP A 114 10.67 19.48 -3.97
N LEU A 115 9.62 20.04 -4.60
CA LEU A 115 9.67 21.38 -5.23
C LEU A 115 9.98 22.50 -4.22
N ASN A 116 9.43 22.43 -3.01
CA ASN A 116 9.70 23.42 -1.96
C ASN A 116 11.14 23.31 -1.41
N ILE A 117 11.67 22.09 -1.35
CA ILE A 117 13.06 21.86 -0.95
C ILE A 117 14.03 22.41 -2.02
N GLU A 118 13.78 22.17 -3.31
CA GLU A 118 14.62 22.72 -4.39
C GLU A 118 14.58 24.24 -4.43
N THR A 119 13.39 24.84 -4.34
CA THR A 119 13.23 26.30 -4.33
C THR A 119 13.93 26.93 -3.13
N SER A 120 13.78 26.37 -1.92
CA SER A 120 14.46 26.87 -0.71
C SER A 120 15.98 26.81 -0.81
N ASN A 121 16.55 25.69 -1.29
CA ASN A 121 18.00 25.51 -1.50
C ASN A 121 18.58 26.48 -2.55
N HIS A 122 17.81 26.80 -3.60
CA HIS A 122 18.24 27.79 -4.58
C HIS A 122 18.29 29.21 -3.98
N THR A 123 17.31 29.58 -3.15
CA THR A 123 17.33 30.88 -2.45
C THR A 123 18.46 31.02 -1.44
N THR A 124 18.80 29.97 -0.69
CA THR A 124 19.91 30.02 0.28
C THR A 124 21.27 30.14 -0.41
N ASN A 125 21.49 29.40 -1.49
CA ASN A 125 22.74 29.44 -2.25
C ASN A 125 22.96 30.78 -2.97
N LYS A 126 21.89 31.40 -3.50
CA LYS A 126 21.96 32.78 -4.05
C LYS A 126 22.35 33.80 -2.99
N LYS A 127 21.71 33.73 -1.81
CA LYS A 127 21.94 34.70 -0.73
C LYS A 127 23.36 34.65 -0.16
N GLY A 128 24.01 33.48 -0.17
CA GLY A 128 25.41 33.33 0.24
C GLY A 128 26.41 33.84 -0.79
N LYS A 129 26.07 33.78 -2.08
CA LYS A 129 26.93 34.22 -3.19
C LYS A 129 26.88 35.73 -3.45
N ASP A 130 25.79 36.38 -3.05
CA ASP A 130 25.63 37.84 -3.14
C ASP A 130 26.21 38.58 -1.91
N SER A 131 26.66 37.83 -0.89
CA SER A 131 27.24 38.34 0.37
C SER A 131 28.76 38.21 0.48
N GLU A 132 29.44 37.72 -0.57
CA GLU A 132 30.90 37.75 -0.75
C GLU A 132 31.29 38.84 -1.75
#